data_AF-A0AAN4YZ03-F1
#
_entry.id   AF-A0AAN4YZ03-F1
#
_cell.length_a   1.000
_cell.length_b   1.000
_cell.length_c   1.000
_cell.angle_alpha   90.00
_cell.angle_beta   90.00
_cell.angle_gamma   90.00
#
_symmetry.space_group_name_H-M   'P 1'
#
loop_
_entity.id
_entity.type
_entity.pdbx_description
1 polymer ?
#
loop_
_entity_poly.entity_id
_entity_poly.type
_entity_poly.pdbx_seq_one_letter_code
_entity_poly.pdbx_strand_id
1 'polypeptide(L)'
;MTLGKDPQDSLATEKTAKLTIPFSFKAQGSVRPFGLLVHVTRLAVLNTLATLTVAWLPTTDKTITSSNGTDLFKASHGKIRGVNLGSQFVFEPWIATKAWSELGCEGQESEFDCVMKLGQDAANKAFAKHWDSWITKEDIKEIRSYGLNTIRIPVGYWMNEDLIYHDSEYFPHGGFAYLEKLCGWASDAGLYIIIDLHGAPGAQVAKNAFTG
;
A
#
# COMPACT_ATOMS: atom_id res chain seq x y z
N MET A 1 42.22 -43.20 30.87
CA MET A 1 42.39 -42.08 31.82
C MET A 1 41.34 -41.04 31.46
N THR A 2 40.14 -41.08 32.06
CA THR A 2 39.74 -40.34 33.30
C THR A 2 39.96 -38.83 33.18
N LEU A 3 39.07 -37.90 33.53
CA LEU A 3 37.67 -37.81 34.00
C LEU A 3 37.52 -36.30 34.34
N GLY A 4 36.31 -35.72 34.24
CA GLY A 4 35.95 -34.46 34.93
C GLY A 4 35.03 -33.57 34.07
N LYS A 5 33.69 -33.66 34.14
CA LYS A 5 32.71 -33.15 35.13
C LYS A 5 32.60 -31.60 35.23
N ASP A 6 31.38 -31.14 34.92
CA ASP A 6 30.70 -29.83 35.16
C ASP A 6 30.76 -29.35 36.64
N PRO A 7 30.05 -28.27 37.14
CA PRO A 7 28.99 -27.40 36.57
C PRO A 7 28.96 -25.92 37.07
N GLN A 8 27.82 -25.23 36.84
CA GLN A 8 27.22 -24.04 37.51
C GLN A 8 27.14 -22.80 36.61
N ASP A 9 26.09 -21.98 36.56
CA ASP A 9 24.68 -21.99 37.00
C ASP A 9 24.16 -20.59 36.58
N SER A 10 22.98 -20.46 35.99
CA SER A 10 22.00 -19.43 36.40
C SER A 10 20.71 -19.54 35.58
N LEU A 11 19.67 -19.89 36.32
CA LEU A 11 18.28 -20.08 35.97
C LEU A 11 17.53 -18.78 35.65
N ALA A 12 16.37 -18.99 35.00
CA ALA A 12 15.12 -18.23 35.12
C ALA A 12 15.02 -16.94 34.26
N THR A 13 13.90 -16.59 33.61
CA THR A 13 12.51 -16.99 33.85
C THR A 13 11.63 -16.62 32.65
N GLU A 14 10.68 -17.50 32.36
CA GLU A 14 9.48 -17.31 31.54
C GLU A 14 8.54 -16.25 32.16
N LYS A 15 7.98 -15.32 31.37
CA LYS A 15 6.78 -14.55 31.76
C LYS A 15 5.86 -14.25 30.58
N THR A 16 4.84 -15.08 30.47
CA THR A 16 3.57 -14.87 29.75
C THR A 16 2.74 -13.80 30.48
N ALA A 17 2.34 -12.73 29.79
CA ALA A 17 1.43 -11.72 30.33
C ALA A 17 0.05 -11.81 29.66
N LYS A 18 -0.91 -12.44 30.35
CA LYS A 18 -2.35 -12.26 30.12
C LYS A 18 -2.87 -11.31 31.21
N LEU A 19 -3.45 -10.18 30.80
CA LEU A 19 -4.08 -9.21 31.69
C LEU A 19 -5.59 -9.45 31.68
N THR A 20 -6.15 -9.89 32.81
CA THR A 20 -7.60 -9.92 33.05
C THR A 20 -7.84 -9.50 34.50
N ILE A 21 -8.64 -8.45 34.69
CA ILE A 21 -8.94 -7.84 35.98
C ILE A 21 -10.34 -8.29 36.41
N PRO A 22 -10.51 -8.92 37.58
CA PRO A 22 -11.81 -8.97 38.25
C PRO A 22 -11.80 -8.10 39.51
N PHE A 23 -12.67 -7.09 39.54
CA PHE A 23 -13.00 -6.35 40.76
C PHE A 23 -14.02 -7.13 41.58
N SER A 24 -13.75 -7.30 42.88
CA SER A 24 -14.68 -7.82 43.89
C SER A 24 -14.91 -6.73 44.93
N PHE A 25 -16.18 -6.46 45.25
CA PHE A 25 -16.57 -5.63 46.38
C PHE A 25 -17.57 -6.39 47.24
N LYS A 26 -17.27 -6.55 48.53
CA LYS A 26 -18.14 -7.14 49.55
C LYS A 26 -18.85 -6.00 50.28
N ALA A 27 -20.17 -6.10 50.43
CA ALA A 27 -20.91 -5.39 51.46
C ALA A 27 -22.00 -6.31 52.04
N GLN A 28 -21.93 -6.54 53.34
CA GLN A 28 -22.91 -7.26 54.16
C GLN A 28 -24.09 -6.35 54.51
N GLY A 29 -25.31 -6.89 54.58
CA GLY A 29 -26.46 -6.17 55.13
C GLY A 29 -27.81 -6.87 55.02
N SER A 30 -28.14 -7.65 56.06
CA SER A 30 -29.46 -7.91 56.70
C SER A 30 -30.77 -7.98 55.87
N VAL A 31 -31.43 -9.13 56.00
CA VAL A 31 -32.79 -9.47 55.53
C VAL A 31 -33.88 -8.95 56.47
N ARG A 32 -35.02 -8.44 55.94
CA ARG A 32 -36.38 -8.68 56.47
C ARG A 32 -37.44 -8.62 55.34
N PRO A 33 -38.58 -9.35 55.45
CA PRO A 33 -39.46 -9.65 54.32
C PRO A 33 -40.83 -8.95 54.41
N PHE A 34 -41.56 -8.90 53.28
CA PHE A 34 -42.99 -9.17 53.07
C PHE A 34 -43.57 -8.34 51.91
N GLY A 35 -44.49 -8.94 51.15
CA GLY A 35 -45.58 -8.18 50.52
C GLY A 35 -45.64 -8.22 49.00
N LEU A 36 -46.32 -9.24 48.50
CA LEU A 36 -46.87 -9.39 47.15
C LEU A 36 -47.76 -8.19 46.75
N LEU A 37 -47.50 -7.54 45.61
CA LEU A 37 -48.56 -6.91 44.81
C LEU A 37 -48.15 -6.74 43.34
N VAL A 38 -48.74 -7.59 42.50
CA VAL A 38 -48.89 -7.38 41.06
C VAL A 38 -49.64 -6.05 40.85
N HIS A 39 -49.19 -5.17 39.96
CA HIS A 39 -50.02 -4.46 38.95
C HIS A 39 -49.18 -3.45 38.14
N VAL A 40 -49.20 -3.65 36.81
CA VAL A 40 -49.41 -2.63 35.77
C VAL A 40 -48.49 -1.40 35.76
N THR A 41 -47.55 -1.37 34.82
CA THR A 41 -47.42 -0.28 33.83
C THR A 41 -46.41 -0.67 32.75
N ARG A 42 -46.90 -1.09 31.57
CA ARG A 42 -46.09 -1.09 30.35
C ARG A 42 -46.12 0.32 29.80
N LEU A 43 -45.10 1.14 30.06
CA LEU A 43 -44.88 2.37 29.33
C LEU A 43 -43.42 2.46 28.85
N ALA A 44 -43.33 2.49 27.52
CA ALA A 44 -42.25 2.88 26.62
C ALA A 44 -40.92 3.41 27.22
N VAL A 45 -39.81 2.76 26.83
CA VAL A 45 -38.60 3.45 26.34
C VAL A 45 -37.94 2.56 25.28
N LEU A 46 -38.32 2.73 24.01
CA LEU A 46 -37.51 2.27 22.88
C LEU A 46 -36.65 3.45 22.43
N ASN A 47 -35.59 3.75 23.18
CA ASN A 47 -34.61 4.74 22.74
C ASN A 47 -33.67 4.08 21.73
N THR A 48 -33.90 4.46 20.47
CA THR A 48 -33.07 4.31 19.28
C THR A 48 -31.57 4.40 19.58
N LEU A 49 -30.87 3.27 19.52
CA LEU A 49 -29.42 3.26 19.24
C LEU A 49 -29.22 3.19 17.72
N ALA A 50 -29.55 4.28 17.03
CA ALA A 50 -28.90 4.57 15.76
C ALA A 50 -27.62 5.34 16.11
N THR A 51 -26.60 4.62 16.58
CA THR A 51 -25.26 5.19 16.65
C THR A 51 -24.88 5.57 15.24
N LEU A 52 -24.85 6.88 14.99
CA LEU A 52 -24.29 7.49 13.80
C LEU A 52 -22.88 6.94 13.61
N THR A 53 -22.74 5.90 12.80
CA THR A 53 -21.49 5.65 12.09
C THR A 53 -21.35 6.78 11.08
N VAL A 54 -20.95 7.96 11.56
CA VAL A 54 -20.32 8.93 10.68
C VAL A 54 -19.00 8.26 10.33
N ALA A 55 -19.01 7.47 9.25
CA ALA A 55 -17.77 7.16 8.56
C ALA A 55 -17.07 8.51 8.40
N TRP A 56 -15.83 8.63 8.88
CA TRP A 56 -15.01 9.80 8.65
C TRP A 56 -14.80 9.91 7.15
N LEU A 57 -15.77 10.51 6.47
CA LEU A 57 -15.62 10.95 5.11
C LEU A 57 -14.82 12.24 5.23
N PRO A 58 -13.63 12.33 4.64
CA PRO A 58 -12.84 13.55 4.64
C PRO A 58 -13.63 14.59 3.84
N THR A 59 -14.51 15.31 4.53
CA THR A 59 -15.33 16.37 3.96
C THR A 59 -14.73 17.74 4.24
N THR A 60 -13.71 17.82 5.10
CA THR A 60 -13.18 19.09 5.60
C THR A 60 -12.07 19.69 4.75
N ASP A 61 -11.36 18.91 3.93
CA ASP A 61 -10.23 19.44 3.12
C ASP A 61 -10.21 18.84 1.71
N LYS A 62 -11.12 19.31 0.83
CA LYS A 62 -11.10 18.95 -0.60
C LYS A 62 -10.08 19.75 -1.41
N THR A 63 -9.50 20.79 -0.81
CA THR A 63 -8.54 21.66 -1.49
C THR A 63 -7.16 21.03 -1.45
N ILE A 64 -6.91 20.15 -2.42
CA ILE A 64 -5.58 19.61 -2.64
C ILE A 64 -4.76 20.68 -3.36
N THR A 65 -3.70 21.14 -2.71
CA THR A 65 -2.78 22.15 -3.24
C THR A 65 -1.44 21.52 -3.61
N SER A 66 -0.83 21.98 -4.70
CA SER A 66 0.58 21.67 -4.98
C SER A 66 1.49 22.34 -3.96
N SER A 67 2.78 21.98 -3.97
CA SER A 67 3.81 22.55 -3.09
C SER A 67 3.90 24.09 -3.12
N ASN A 68 3.50 24.72 -4.22
CA ASN A 68 3.43 26.19 -4.36
C ASN A 68 2.08 26.81 -3.97
N GLY A 69 1.16 26.04 -3.37
CA GLY A 69 -0.15 26.51 -2.91
C GLY A 69 -1.25 26.59 -3.97
N THR A 70 -0.98 26.12 -5.21
CA THR A 70 -1.99 26.14 -6.27
C THR A 70 -3.04 25.05 -6.03
N ASP A 71 -4.31 25.43 -5.97
CA ASP A 71 -5.43 24.47 -5.98
C ASP A 71 -5.50 23.79 -7.35
N LEU A 72 -5.11 22.51 -7.39
CA LEU A 72 -4.99 21.72 -8.62
C LEU A 72 -6.36 21.37 -9.24
N PHE A 73 -7.43 21.46 -8.44
CA PHE A 73 -8.78 21.07 -8.82
C PHE A 73 -9.70 22.26 -9.05
N LYS A 74 -9.32 23.48 -8.64
CA LYS A 74 -10.10 24.69 -8.90
C LYS A 74 -10.41 24.87 -10.38
N ALA A 75 -9.39 24.75 -11.23
CA ALA A 75 -9.53 24.91 -12.69
C ALA A 75 -10.43 23.83 -13.32
N SER A 76 -10.56 22.66 -12.68
CA SER A 76 -11.40 21.56 -13.15
C SER A 76 -12.74 21.44 -12.39
N HIS A 77 -13.09 22.42 -11.56
CA HIS A 77 -14.27 22.40 -10.69
C HIS A 77 -14.33 21.16 -9.78
N GLY A 78 -13.21 20.79 -9.17
CA GLY A 78 -13.13 19.65 -8.27
C GLY A 78 -12.98 18.29 -8.96
N LYS A 79 -12.78 18.25 -10.29
CA LYS A 79 -12.75 17.00 -11.06
C LYS A 79 -11.33 16.50 -11.34
N ILE A 80 -11.12 15.19 -11.21
CA ILE A 80 -9.91 14.52 -11.71
C ILE A 80 -10.02 14.38 -13.23
N ARG A 81 -8.97 14.79 -13.94
CA ARG A 81 -8.75 14.58 -15.37
C ARG A 81 -7.33 14.10 -15.52
N GLY A 82 -7.16 12.78 -15.56
CA GLY A 82 -5.84 12.18 -15.49
C GLY A 82 -5.66 10.97 -16.39
N VAL A 83 -4.41 10.52 -16.42
CA VAL A 83 -3.94 9.38 -17.20
C VAL A 83 -3.13 8.44 -16.32
N ASN A 84 -3.04 7.17 -16.73
CA ASN A 84 -2.18 6.19 -16.10
C ASN A 84 -0.82 6.17 -16.81
N LEU A 85 0.25 6.09 -16.03
CA LEU A 85 1.61 5.89 -16.56
C LEU A 85 1.91 4.39 -16.62
N GLY A 86 1.15 3.69 -17.46
CA GLY A 86 1.25 2.23 -17.64
C GLY A 86 2.61 1.80 -18.19
N SER A 87 3.04 0.61 -17.82
CA SER A 87 4.35 0.04 -18.16
C SER A 87 5.57 0.85 -17.71
N GLN A 88 5.43 1.89 -16.88
CA GLN A 88 6.58 2.58 -16.32
C GLN A 88 7.27 1.72 -15.25
N PHE A 89 6.60 1.35 -14.15
CA PHE A 89 7.21 0.58 -13.05
C PHE A 89 6.61 -0.81 -12.84
N VAL A 90 5.55 -1.14 -13.57
CA VAL A 90 4.98 -2.48 -13.67
C VAL A 90 4.66 -2.71 -15.13
N PHE A 91 5.41 -3.61 -15.77
CA PHE A 91 5.39 -3.79 -17.21
C PHE A 91 4.25 -4.70 -17.66
N GLU A 92 3.46 -4.20 -18.62
CA GLU A 92 2.45 -4.98 -19.32
C GLU A 92 2.84 -5.14 -20.80
N PRO A 93 3.22 -6.35 -21.24
CA PRO A 93 3.72 -6.56 -22.61
C PRO A 93 2.73 -6.15 -23.72
N TRP A 94 1.43 -6.19 -23.44
CA TRP A 94 0.39 -5.80 -24.39
C TRP A 94 0.27 -4.28 -24.58
N ILE A 95 0.71 -3.48 -23.59
CA ILE A 95 0.78 -2.01 -23.70
C ILE A 95 2.04 -1.59 -24.48
N ALA A 96 3.17 -2.25 -24.19
CA ALA A 96 4.49 -1.79 -24.58
C ALA A 96 5.31 -2.90 -25.28
N THR A 97 4.69 -3.60 -26.24
CA THR A 97 5.27 -4.80 -26.88
C THR A 97 6.66 -4.56 -27.47
N LYS A 98 6.86 -3.41 -28.12
CA LYS A 98 8.17 -3.06 -28.70
C LYS A 98 9.23 -2.84 -27.61
N ALA A 99 8.92 -2.07 -26.58
CA ALA A 99 9.86 -1.83 -25.47
C ALA A 99 10.16 -3.15 -24.70
N TRP A 100 9.18 -4.05 -24.59
CA TRP A 100 9.37 -5.38 -24.01
C TRP A 100 10.37 -6.24 -24.79
N SER A 101 10.30 -6.21 -26.13
CA SER A 101 11.28 -6.88 -26.98
C SER A 101 12.66 -6.21 -26.89
N GLU A 102 12.72 -4.88 -26.85
CA GLU A 102 13.98 -4.12 -26.70
C GLU A 102 14.67 -4.31 -25.34
N LEU A 103 13.93 -4.65 -24.29
CA LEU A 103 14.46 -5.11 -23.01
C LEU A 103 15.10 -6.51 -23.08
N GLY A 104 14.82 -7.28 -24.13
CA GLY A 104 15.21 -8.70 -24.25
C GLY A 104 14.19 -9.67 -23.65
N CYS A 105 13.03 -9.18 -23.23
CA CYS A 105 11.99 -9.95 -22.56
C CYS A 105 10.98 -10.61 -23.53
N GLU A 106 11.23 -10.58 -24.85
CA GLU A 106 10.30 -11.17 -25.81
C GLU A 106 9.94 -12.62 -25.47
N GLY A 107 8.64 -12.91 -25.54
CA GLY A 107 8.04 -14.20 -25.16
C GLY A 107 7.90 -14.46 -23.66
N GLN A 108 8.30 -13.52 -22.79
CA GLN A 108 8.05 -13.63 -21.35
C GLN A 108 6.74 -12.94 -20.97
N GLU A 109 6.02 -13.52 -20.01
CA GLU A 109 4.69 -13.05 -19.61
C GLU A 109 4.74 -11.97 -18.52
N SER A 110 5.77 -12.01 -17.64
CA SER A 110 5.92 -11.05 -16.54
C SER A 110 7.35 -10.50 -16.39
N GLU A 111 7.48 -9.46 -15.55
CA GLU A 111 8.79 -8.97 -15.08
C GLU A 111 9.59 -10.06 -14.39
N PHE A 112 8.92 -10.92 -13.62
CA PHE A 112 9.56 -12.04 -12.93
C PHE A 112 10.24 -12.99 -13.90
N ASP A 113 9.49 -13.45 -14.91
CA ASP A 113 10.01 -14.32 -15.96
C ASP A 113 11.12 -13.63 -16.76
N CYS A 114 11.00 -12.33 -17.01
CA CYS A 114 12.05 -11.60 -17.71
C CYS A 114 13.35 -11.53 -16.90
N VAL A 115 13.29 -11.21 -15.60
CA VAL A 115 14.48 -11.14 -14.75
C VAL A 115 15.13 -12.52 -14.64
N MET A 116 14.34 -13.59 -14.50
CA MET A 116 14.86 -14.97 -14.54
C MET A 116 15.58 -15.29 -15.86
N LYS A 117 15.00 -14.90 -17.00
CA LYS A 117 15.59 -15.13 -18.33
C LYS A 117 16.90 -14.37 -18.54
N LEU A 118 16.92 -13.08 -18.18
CA LEU A 118 18.06 -12.19 -18.45
C LEU A 118 19.18 -12.37 -17.43
N GLY A 119 18.84 -12.75 -16.20
CA GLY A 119 19.71 -12.65 -15.04
C GLY A 119 19.71 -11.25 -14.45
N GLN A 120 19.91 -11.16 -13.12
CA GLN A 120 19.68 -9.95 -12.32
C GLN A 120 20.43 -8.71 -12.84
N ASP A 121 21.74 -8.81 -13.10
CA ASP A 121 22.55 -7.66 -13.51
C ASP A 121 22.16 -7.10 -14.89
N ALA A 122 21.82 -7.99 -15.83
CA ALA A 122 21.39 -7.59 -17.17
C ALA A 122 19.99 -7.00 -17.12
N ALA A 123 19.08 -7.62 -16.35
CA ALA A 123 17.74 -7.10 -16.13
C ALA A 123 17.77 -5.70 -15.50
N ASN A 124 18.51 -5.51 -14.41
CA ASN A 124 18.63 -4.20 -13.73
C ASN A 124 19.09 -3.10 -14.69
N LYS A 125 20.07 -3.37 -15.56
CA LYS A 125 20.53 -2.41 -16.59
C LYS A 125 19.46 -2.13 -17.65
N ALA A 126 18.74 -3.17 -18.09
CA ALA A 126 17.69 -3.05 -19.09
C ALA A 126 16.51 -2.22 -18.54
N PHE A 127 16.02 -2.55 -17.35
CA PHE A 127 14.93 -1.83 -16.69
C PHE A 127 15.32 -0.39 -16.31
N ALA A 128 16.55 -0.14 -15.86
CA ALA A 128 17.04 1.23 -15.63
C ALA A 128 16.99 2.10 -16.90
N LYS A 129 17.37 1.54 -18.06
CA LYS A 129 17.27 2.24 -19.36
C LYS A 129 15.80 2.50 -19.74
N HIS A 130 14.92 1.54 -19.50
CA HIS A 130 13.48 1.70 -19.73
C HIS A 130 12.89 2.81 -18.86
N TRP A 131 13.12 2.77 -17.54
CA TRP A 131 12.62 3.79 -16.60
C TRP A 131 13.13 5.20 -16.92
N ASP A 132 14.34 5.32 -17.48
CA ASP A 132 14.91 6.61 -17.86
C ASP A 132 14.29 7.21 -19.13
N SER A 133 13.68 6.38 -19.98
CA SER A 133 13.32 6.75 -21.36
C SER A 133 11.84 6.55 -21.73
N TRP A 134 11.10 5.73 -20.99
CA TRP A 134 9.70 5.39 -21.29
C TRP A 134 8.75 6.56 -21.02
N ILE A 135 8.77 7.11 -19.80
CA ILE A 135 8.13 8.38 -19.46
C ILE A 135 9.20 9.40 -19.10
N THR A 136 9.21 10.51 -19.83
CA THR A 136 10.18 11.59 -19.72
C THR A 136 9.54 12.86 -19.15
N LYS A 137 10.37 13.87 -18.87
CA LYS A 137 9.87 15.19 -18.44
C LYS A 137 9.00 15.85 -19.51
N GLU A 138 9.28 15.56 -20.78
CA GLU A 138 8.55 16.08 -21.93
C GLU A 138 7.13 15.51 -21.98
N ASP A 139 6.95 14.22 -21.70
CA ASP A 139 5.61 13.60 -21.60
C ASP A 139 4.78 14.24 -20.47
N ILE A 140 5.40 14.55 -19.33
CA ILE A 140 4.74 15.24 -18.22
C ILE A 140 4.28 16.66 -18.62
N LYS A 141 5.11 17.40 -19.38
CA LYS A 141 4.73 18.71 -19.92
C LYS A 141 3.57 18.58 -20.92
N GLU A 142 3.60 17.56 -21.76
CA GLU A 142 2.56 17.30 -22.76
C GLU A 142 1.22 16.96 -22.08
N ILE A 143 1.22 16.05 -21.10
CA ILE A 143 0.06 15.73 -20.25
C ILE A 143 -0.55 17.02 -19.68
N ARG A 144 0.28 17.90 -19.14
CA ARG A 144 -0.18 19.18 -18.59
C ARG A 144 -0.74 20.10 -19.68
N SER A 145 -0.13 20.14 -20.86
CA SER A 145 -0.56 20.96 -21.99
C SER A 145 -1.96 20.60 -22.50
N TYR A 146 -2.37 19.33 -22.35
CA TYR A 146 -3.74 18.87 -22.65
C TYR A 146 -4.77 19.24 -21.57
N GLY A 147 -4.35 19.97 -20.53
CA GLY A 147 -5.23 20.40 -19.44
C GLY A 147 -5.55 19.30 -18.43
N LEU A 148 -4.76 18.22 -18.43
CA LEU A 148 -4.83 17.19 -17.40
C LEU A 148 -4.25 17.73 -16.07
N ASN A 149 -4.71 17.16 -14.96
CA ASN A 149 -4.36 17.61 -13.61
C ASN A 149 -3.96 16.47 -12.67
N THR A 150 -3.95 15.23 -13.14
CA THR A 150 -3.63 14.07 -12.30
C THR A 150 -2.91 12.99 -13.12
N ILE A 151 -1.95 12.34 -12.50
CA ILE A 151 -1.36 11.09 -13.00
C ILE A 151 -1.54 9.99 -11.96
N ARG A 152 -1.77 8.76 -12.44
CA ARG A 152 -1.72 7.55 -11.61
C ARG A 152 -0.51 6.72 -12.02
N ILE A 153 0.29 6.33 -11.04
CA ILE A 153 1.56 5.62 -11.22
C ILE A 153 1.43 4.23 -10.58
N PRO A 154 1.24 3.18 -11.40
CA PRO A 154 1.31 1.79 -10.94
C PRO A 154 2.73 1.44 -10.48
N VAL A 155 2.85 0.85 -9.30
CA VAL A 155 4.12 0.37 -8.72
C VAL A 155 3.95 -1.03 -8.14
N GLY A 156 4.94 -1.90 -8.28
CA GLY A 156 4.98 -3.20 -7.61
C GLY A 156 5.54 -3.09 -6.19
N TYR A 157 5.23 -4.05 -5.32
CA TYR A 157 5.82 -4.12 -3.97
C TYR A 157 7.36 -4.23 -4.01
N TRP A 158 7.91 -4.79 -5.10
CA TRP A 158 9.35 -4.90 -5.36
C TRP A 158 10.08 -3.55 -5.52
N MET A 159 9.34 -2.44 -5.59
CA MET A 159 9.93 -1.11 -5.44
C MET A 159 10.56 -0.88 -4.06
N ASN A 160 10.11 -1.62 -3.04
CA ASN A 160 10.78 -1.72 -1.76
C ASN A 160 11.57 -3.03 -1.71
N GLU A 161 12.86 -2.94 -2.06
CA GLU A 161 13.76 -4.09 -2.16
C GLU A 161 13.94 -4.82 -0.80
N ASP A 162 13.72 -4.16 0.33
CA ASP A 162 13.77 -4.79 1.66
C ASP A 162 12.66 -5.85 1.88
N LEU A 163 11.62 -5.85 1.04
CA LEU A 163 10.51 -6.81 1.09
C LEU A 163 10.75 -8.05 0.23
N ILE A 164 11.85 -8.10 -0.52
CA ILE A 164 12.12 -9.11 -1.54
C ILE A 164 13.00 -10.23 -0.98
N TYR A 165 12.56 -11.47 -1.13
CA TYR A 165 13.36 -12.66 -0.86
C TYR A 165 14.30 -12.92 -2.05
N HIS A 166 15.49 -12.29 -2.03
CA HIS A 166 16.45 -12.33 -3.15
C HIS A 166 16.93 -13.74 -3.59
N ASP A 167 16.66 -14.78 -2.80
CA ASP A 167 16.96 -16.17 -3.15
C ASP A 167 15.87 -16.86 -3.99
N SER A 168 14.67 -16.26 -4.05
CA SER A 168 13.48 -16.89 -4.63
C SER A 168 12.61 -15.94 -5.46
N GLU A 169 12.79 -14.63 -5.35
CA GLU A 169 12.04 -13.61 -6.07
C GLU A 169 12.95 -12.82 -7.03
N TYR A 170 12.50 -12.68 -8.27
CA TYR A 170 13.28 -12.08 -9.36
C TYR A 170 12.58 -10.83 -9.87
N PHE A 171 12.98 -9.65 -9.38
CA PHE A 171 12.41 -8.37 -9.81
C PHE A 171 13.53 -7.37 -10.13
N PRO A 172 13.27 -6.37 -10.99
CA PRO A 172 14.28 -5.36 -11.29
C PRO A 172 14.53 -4.44 -10.08
N HIS A 173 15.80 -4.16 -9.80
CA HIS A 173 16.22 -3.31 -8.68
C HIS A 173 16.50 -1.86 -9.14
N GLY A 174 16.44 -0.92 -8.21
CA GLY A 174 16.80 0.49 -8.39
C GLY A 174 15.66 1.40 -8.86
N GLY A 175 14.43 0.89 -8.96
CA GLY A 175 13.29 1.64 -9.50
C GLY A 175 12.90 2.88 -8.68
N PHE A 176 13.13 2.88 -7.37
CA PHE A 176 12.67 3.95 -6.48
C PHE A 176 13.23 5.34 -6.83
N ALA A 177 14.51 5.43 -7.21
CA ALA A 177 15.12 6.69 -7.62
C ALA A 177 14.46 7.28 -8.90
N TYR A 178 14.00 6.42 -9.80
CA TYR A 178 13.28 6.85 -11.01
C TYR A 178 11.85 7.28 -10.69
N LEU A 179 11.19 6.64 -9.72
CA LEU A 179 9.90 7.09 -9.21
C LEU A 179 10.01 8.48 -8.57
N GLU A 180 11.03 8.72 -7.74
CA GLU A 180 11.28 10.05 -7.16
C GLU A 180 11.51 11.11 -8.25
N LYS A 181 12.32 10.79 -9.27
CA LYS A 181 12.58 11.69 -10.41
C LYS A 181 11.27 12.06 -11.13
N LEU A 182 10.44 11.07 -11.46
CA LEU A 182 9.17 11.27 -12.15
C LEU A 182 8.19 12.08 -11.30
N CYS A 183 8.07 11.75 -10.01
CA CYS A 183 7.25 12.50 -9.07
C CYS A 183 7.69 13.96 -8.95
N GLY A 184 9.00 14.22 -8.97
CA GLY A 184 9.55 15.58 -9.02
C GLY A 184 9.05 16.35 -10.24
N TRP A 185 9.13 15.77 -11.44
CA TRP A 185 8.63 16.40 -12.66
C TRP A 185 7.13 16.67 -12.62
N ALA A 186 6.34 15.72 -12.13
CA ALA A 186 4.90 15.86 -12.02
C ALA A 186 4.50 16.93 -10.99
N SER A 187 5.18 16.98 -9.86
CA SER A 187 5.02 18.03 -8.85
C SER A 187 5.35 19.41 -9.42
N ASP A 188 6.48 19.56 -10.11
CA ASP A 188 6.89 20.82 -10.76
C ASP A 188 5.87 21.28 -11.81
N ALA A 189 5.23 20.35 -12.51
CA ALA A 189 4.18 20.64 -13.50
C ALA A 189 2.80 20.95 -12.88
N GLY A 190 2.66 20.82 -11.56
CA GLY A 190 1.39 21.00 -10.86
C GLY A 190 0.38 19.89 -11.16
N LEU A 191 0.84 18.64 -11.25
CA LEU A 191 -0.02 17.47 -11.35
C LEU A 191 -0.21 16.83 -9.98
N TYR A 192 -1.44 16.39 -9.70
CA TYR A 192 -1.70 15.52 -8.55
C TYR A 192 -1.22 14.11 -8.87
N ILE A 193 -0.61 13.44 -7.89
CA ILE A 193 -0.01 12.12 -8.07
C ILE A 193 -0.77 11.10 -7.23
N ILE A 194 -1.22 10.03 -7.87
CA ILE A 194 -1.76 8.85 -7.21
C ILE A 194 -0.72 7.74 -7.35
N ILE A 195 -0.12 7.32 -6.23
CA ILE A 195 0.70 6.12 -6.18
C ILE A 195 -0.21 4.91 -5.97
N ASP A 196 -0.11 3.95 -6.87
CA ASP A 196 -0.96 2.78 -6.93
C ASP A 196 -0.13 1.51 -6.70
N LEU A 197 -0.32 0.85 -5.57
CA LEU A 197 0.30 -0.46 -5.32
C LEU A 197 -0.39 -1.50 -6.21
N HIS A 198 0.20 -1.71 -7.38
CA HIS A 198 -0.35 -2.48 -8.49
C HIS A 198 0.02 -3.96 -8.43
N GLY A 199 1.16 -4.30 -7.83
CA GLY A 199 1.59 -5.68 -7.59
C GLY A 199 1.77 -5.94 -6.10
N ALA A 200 0.99 -6.87 -5.54
CA ALA A 200 1.12 -7.30 -4.15
C ALA A 200 1.96 -8.59 -4.05
N PRO A 201 2.63 -8.86 -2.91
CA PRO A 201 3.36 -10.12 -2.72
C PRO A 201 2.47 -11.34 -2.97
N GLY A 202 2.97 -12.30 -3.76
CA GLY A 202 2.27 -13.56 -4.06
C GLY A 202 1.11 -13.48 -5.06
N ALA A 203 0.96 -12.35 -5.76
CA ALA A 203 -0.10 -12.03 -6.71
C ALA A 203 -1.51 -11.90 -6.09
N GLN A 204 -2.23 -10.85 -6.50
CA GLN A 204 -3.60 -10.58 -6.05
C GLN A 204 -4.68 -11.25 -6.91
N VAL A 205 -4.31 -11.71 -8.12
CA VAL A 205 -5.19 -12.45 -9.03
C VAL A 205 -4.43 -13.66 -9.54
N ALA A 206 -5.00 -14.85 -9.36
CA ALA A 206 -4.37 -16.09 -9.80
C ALA A 206 -4.14 -16.09 -11.32
N LYS A 207 -2.93 -16.47 -11.74
CA LYS A 207 -2.51 -16.59 -13.15
C LYS A 207 -2.54 -15.27 -13.93
N ASN A 208 -2.48 -14.13 -13.24
CA ASN A 208 -2.28 -12.85 -13.88
C ASN A 208 -0.79 -12.48 -13.85
N ALA A 209 -0.13 -12.57 -15.00
CA ALA A 209 1.30 -12.27 -15.14
C ALA A 209 1.63 -10.77 -15.02
N PHE A 210 0.64 -9.88 -15.12
CA PHE A 210 0.87 -8.43 -15.18
C PHE A 210 1.25 -7.80 -13.84
N THR A 211 1.13 -8.54 -12.74
CA THR A 211 1.30 -8.01 -11.38
C THR A 211 2.46 -8.67 -10.63
N GLY A 212 3.39 -9.25 -11.40
CA GLY A 212 4.50 -10.08 -10.94
C GLY A 212 4.34 -11.52 -11.38
#